data_AF-A0A5E6S707-F1
#
_entry.id   AF-A0A5E6S707-F1
#
_cell.length_a   1.000
_cell.length_b   1.000
_cell.length_c   1.000
_cell.angle_alpha   90.00
_cell.angle_beta   90.00
_cell.angle_gamma   90.00
#
_symmetry.space_group_name_H-M   'P 1'
#
loop_
_entity.id
_entity.type
_entity.pdbx_description
1 polymer ?
#
loop_
_entity_poly.entity_id
_entity_poly.type
_entity_poly.pdbx_seq_one_letter_code
_entity_poly.pdbx_strand_id
1 'polypeptide(L)' 'MSPFLSLFVPVFLFLMLLTIGFSLRERNAGVLMMWIGTLGIFGIMCWKILEKLPT' A
#
# COMPACT_ATOMS: atom_id res chain seq x y z
N MET A 1 -10.25 16.65 0.57
CA MET A 1 -10.54 15.33 -0.03
C MET A 1 -11.49 14.59 0.90
N SER A 2 -12.48 13.85 0.39
CA SER A 2 -13.36 13.08 1.30
C SER A 2 -12.53 12.05 2.09
N PRO A 3 -12.90 11.71 3.34
CA PRO A 3 -12.19 10.69 4.13
C PRO A 3 -12.08 9.36 3.39
N PHE A 4 -13.11 9.04 2.60
CA PHE A 4 -13.11 7.90 1.68
C PHE A 4 -11.99 8.01 0.63
N LEU A 5 -11.90 9.12 -0.11
CA LEU A 5 -10.84 9.30 -1.12
C LEU A 5 -9.45 9.27 -0.50
N SER A 6 -9.29 9.83 0.72
CA SER A 6 -8.01 9.90 1.42
C SER A 6 -7.45 8.53 1.81
N LEU A 7 -8.30 7.51 1.95
CA LEU A 7 -7.90 6.12 2.17
C LEU A 7 -7.86 5.33 0.85
N PHE A 8 -8.86 5.55 0.00
CA PHE A 8 -9.02 4.82 -1.26
C PHE A 8 -7.86 5.07 -2.21
N VAL A 9 -7.46 6.32 -2.44
CA VAL A 9 -6.38 6.68 -3.38
C VAL A 9 -5.06 5.99 -3.02
N PRO A 10 -4.51 6.12 -1.80
CA PRO A 10 -3.23 5.50 -1.49
C PRO A 10 -3.29 3.96 -1.48
N VAL A 11 -4.38 3.36 -0.98
CA VAL A 11 -4.55 1.89 -1.03
C VAL A 11 -4.63 1.41 -2.48
N PHE A 12 -5.39 2.08 -3.33
CA PHE A 12 -5.50 1.75 -4.75
C PHE A 12 -4.16 1.87 -5.47
N LEU A 13 -3.37 2.90 -5.18
CA LEU A 13 -2.03 3.06 -5.75
C LEU A 13 -1.09 1.91 -5.36
N PHE A 14 -1.08 1.50 -4.08
CA PHE A 14 -0.26 0.38 -3.65
C PHE A 14 -0.74 -0.95 -4.24
N LEU A 15 -2.05 -1.16 -4.38
CA LEU A 15 -2.59 -2.33 -5.08
C LEU A 15 -2.18 -2.35 -6.55
N MET A 16 -2.24 -1.23 -7.27
CA MET A 16 -1.73 -1.16 -8.64
C MET A 16 -0.23 -1.45 -8.72
N LEU A 17 0.56 -0.95 -7.75
CA LEU A 17 1.99 -1.24 -7.67
C LEU A 17 2.26 -2.74 -7.46
N LEU A 18 1.44 -3.43 -6.66
CA LEU A 18 1.52 -4.89 -6.52
C LEU A 18 1.23 -5.60 -7.84
N THR A 19 0.22 -5.16 -8.59
CA THR A 19 -0.13 -5.73 -9.90
C THR A 19 1.03 -5.57 -10.89
N ILE A 20 1.61 -4.36 -10.96
CA ILE A 20 2.77 -4.07 -11.82
C ILE A 20 3.99 -4.88 -11.37
N GLY A 21 4.24 -4.94 -10.06
CA GLY A 21 5.33 -5.73 -9.47
C GLY A 21 5.20 -7.21 -9.81
N PHE A 22 3.98 -7.75 -9.76
CA PHE A 22 3.69 -9.13 -10.14
C PHE A 22 3.89 -9.37 -11.64
N SER A 23 3.45 -8.45 -12.51
CA SER A 23 3.70 -8.55 -13.96
C SER A 23 5.20 -8.55 -14.30
N LEU A 24 6.03 -7.94 -13.46
CA LEU A 24 7.48 -7.86 -13.62
C LEU A 24 8.24 -8.80 -12.67
N ARG A 25 7.58 -9.79 -12.06
CA ARG A 25 8.12 -10.64 -10.99
C ARG A 25 9.43 -11.36 -11.35
N GLU A 26 9.64 -11.66 -12.63
CA GLU A 26 10.84 -12.34 -13.12
C GLU A 26 12.09 -11.45 -13.00
N ARG A 27 11.91 -10.15 -12.76
CA ARG A 27 12.97 -9.19 -12.48
C ARG A 27 12.98 -8.90 -10.98
N ASN A 28 14.17 -8.79 -10.40
CA ASN A 28 14.34 -8.37 -8.99
C ASN A 28 13.60 -7.05 -8.68
N ALA A 29 13.48 -6.16 -9.67
CA ALA A 29 12.69 -4.93 -9.55
C ALA A 29 11.19 -5.18 -9.32
N GLY A 30 10.60 -6.22 -9.93
CA GLY A 30 9.21 -6.61 -9.71
C GLY A 30 8.95 -7.08 -8.28
N VAL A 31 9.84 -7.94 -7.76
CA VAL A 31 9.80 -8.39 -6.37
C VAL A 31 9.92 -7.21 -5.40
N LEU A 32 10.82 -6.26 -5.68
CA LEU A 32 10.98 -5.05 -4.86
C LEU A 32 9.72 -4.16 -4.90
N MET A 33 9.09 -3.99 -6.06
CA MET A 33 7.80 -3.28 -6.19
C MET A 33 6.68 -3.97 -5.39
N MET A 34 6.65 -5.31 -5.37
CA MET A 34 5.71 -6.05 -4.55
C MET A 34 5.94 -5.78 -3.05
N TRP A 35 7.19 -5.78 -2.59
CA TRP A 35 7.52 -5.43 -1.20
C TRP A 35 7.07 -4.02 -0.84
N ILE A 36 7.32 -3.02 -1.70
CA ILE A 36 6.90 -1.64 -1.46
C ILE A 36 5.37 -1.55 -1.37
N GLY A 37 4.63 -2.23 -2.26
CA GLY A 37 3.18 -2.25 -2.22
C GLY A 37 2.63 -2.87 -0.94
N THR A 38 3.18 -4.00 -0.51
CA THR A 38 2.78 -4.68 0.73
C THR A 38 3.09 -3.84 1.97
N LEU A 39 4.31 -3.29 2.06
CA LEU A 39 4.71 -2.44 3.19
C LEU A 39 3.92 -1.12 3.23
N GLY A 40 3.57 -0.57 2.07
CA GLY A 40 2.75 0.64 1.98
C GLY A 40 1.33 0.44 2.53
N ILE A 41 0.66 -0.66 2.15
CA ILE A 41 -0.66 -1.00 2.69
C ILE A 41 -0.57 -1.28 4.19
N PHE A 42 0.45 -2.02 4.62
CA PHE A 42 0.68 -2.33 6.03
C PHE A 42 0.91 -1.06 6.86
N GLY A 43 1.74 -0.13 6.38
CA GLY A 43 2.01 1.14 7.05
C GLY A 43 0.74 1.98 7.25
N ILE A 44 -0.12 2.05 6.23
CA ILE A 44 -1.43 2.73 6.34
C ILE A 44 -2.31 2.05 7.38
N MET A 45 -2.34 0.72 7.42
CA MET A 45 -3.09 -0.03 8.43
C MET A 45 -2.58 0.27 9.84
N CYS A 46 -1.26 0.21 10.07
CA CYS A 46 -0.66 0.57 11.35
C CYS A 46 -1.02 1.99 11.76
N TRP A 47 -0.90 2.96 10.85
CA TRP A 47 -1.27 4.35 11.11
C TRP A 47 -2.74 4.48 11.53
N LYS A 48 -3.65 3.80 10.83
CA LYS A 48 -5.09 3.81 11.14
C LYS A 48 -5.42 3.13 12.47
N ILE A 49 -4.64 2.13 12.86
CA ILE A 49 -4.76 1.51 14.18
C ILE A 49 -4.27 2.50 15.25
N LEU A 50 -3.12 3.14 15.05
CA LEU A 50 -2.57 4.14 15.97
C LEU A 50 -3.53 5.32 16.18
N GLU A 51 -4.18 5.83 15.12
CA GLU A 51 -5.20 6.89 15.23
C GLU A 51 -6.40 6.50 16.10
N LYS A 52 -6.65 5.20 16.29
CA LYS A 52 -7.75 4.68 17.11
C LYS A 52 -7.32 4.28 18.52
N LEU A 53 -6.02 4.26 18.83
CA LEU A 53 -5.58 4.02 20.20
C LEU A 53 -5.85 5.28 21.04
N PRO A 54 -6.50 5.15 22.20
CA PRO A 54 -6.54 6.24 23.18
C PRO A 54 -5.12 6.49 23.71
N THR A 55 -4.71 7.76 23.72
CA THR A 55 -3.46 8.22 24.38
C THR A 55 -3.59 8.24 25.89
#